data_AF-A0A498SGX6-F1
#
_entry.id   AF-A0A498SGX6-F1
#
_cell.length_a   1.000
_cell.length_b   1.000
_cell.length_c   1.000
_cell.angle_alpha   90.00
_cell.angle_beta   90.00
_cell.angle_gamma   90.00
#
_symmetry.space_group_name_H-M   'P 1'
#
loop_
_entity.id
_entity.type
_entity.pdbx_description
1 polymer ?
#
loop_
_entity_poly.entity_id
_entity_poly.type
_entity_poly.pdbx_seq_one_letter_code
_entity_poly.pdbx_strand_id
1 'polypeptide(L)'
;YYAYGASAGREWYLNPSLQFKDDSVNDADLALLTNVFERLEELLEQPEYRNFTWIGSGLQRHYGHITIARQDVNYSVPKHRSSLLYQAVCKIVNEVDPTSATLALREGEFDLKIFTKVALSEVNSATAKISGRIFNKGHGIRLIKSKMGLKLNCGKILVCGDSETDLPMLEECLICSPANVYTIWVTTNSQLQEKVLLGAMANATVREITIRPQGDDDDDEE
;
A
#
# COMPACT_ATOMS: atom_id res chain seq x y z
N TYR A 1 -23.81 -2.91 5.17
CA TYR A 1 -23.32 -2.42 3.85
C TYR A 1 -21.81 -2.28 3.93
N TYR A 2 -21.09 -2.72 2.91
CA TYR A 2 -19.64 -2.61 2.82
C TYR A 2 -19.27 -1.70 1.64
N ALA A 3 -18.18 -0.95 1.80
CA ALA A 3 -17.53 -0.22 0.72
C ALA A 3 -16.16 -0.84 0.50
N TYR A 4 -15.82 -1.13 -0.76
CA TYR A 4 -14.57 -1.77 -1.13
C TYR A 4 -13.62 -0.72 -1.70
N GLY A 5 -12.49 -0.52 -1.03
CA GLY A 5 -11.41 0.34 -1.50
C GLY A 5 -10.27 -0.49 -2.08
N ALA A 6 -9.79 -0.12 -3.26
CA ALA A 6 -8.63 -0.73 -3.91
C ALA A 6 -7.56 0.33 -4.21
N SER A 7 -6.35 -0.10 -4.59
CA SER A 7 -5.28 0.81 -4.99
C SER A 7 -4.93 1.84 -3.89
N ALA A 8 -4.80 1.37 -2.63
CA ALA A 8 -4.67 2.21 -1.43
C ALA A 8 -5.83 3.20 -1.18
N GLY A 9 -7.02 2.92 -1.70
CA GLY A 9 -8.19 3.79 -1.60
C GLY A 9 -8.25 4.86 -2.68
N ARG A 10 -7.50 4.71 -3.79
CA ARG A 10 -7.71 5.52 -4.99
C ARG A 10 -8.94 5.11 -5.79
N GLU A 11 -9.49 3.93 -5.55
CA GLU A 11 -10.69 3.44 -6.25
C GLU A 11 -11.65 2.85 -5.23
N TRP A 12 -12.94 3.18 -5.38
CA TRP A 12 -13.98 2.74 -4.46
C TRP A 12 -15.17 2.17 -5.21
N TYR A 13 -15.66 1.03 -4.71
CA TYR A 13 -16.88 0.38 -5.16
C TYR A 13 -17.83 0.21 -3.96
N LEU A 14 -19.01 0.82 -4.03
CA LEU A 14 -20.04 0.69 -2.99
C LEU A 14 -21.21 -0.15 -3.51
N ASN A 15 -21.67 0.19 -4.72
CA ASN A 15 -22.71 -0.52 -5.46
C ASN A 15 -22.61 -0.14 -6.95
N PRO A 16 -23.33 -0.82 -7.86
CA PRO A 16 -23.25 -0.55 -9.30
C PRO A 16 -23.54 0.90 -9.70
N SER A 17 -24.32 1.64 -8.90
CA SER A 17 -24.66 3.04 -9.15
C SER A 17 -23.67 4.03 -8.51
N LEU A 18 -22.78 3.56 -7.64
CA LEU A 18 -21.86 4.41 -6.88
C LEU A 18 -20.47 3.78 -6.79
N GLN A 19 -19.63 4.21 -7.72
CA GLN A 19 -18.21 3.89 -7.83
C GLN A 19 -17.46 5.16 -8.25
N PHE A 20 -16.25 5.36 -7.73
CA PHE A 20 -15.44 6.54 -8.07
C PHE A 20 -13.95 6.27 -7.92
N LYS A 21 -13.15 7.11 -8.58
CA LYS A 21 -11.69 7.09 -8.50
C LYS A 21 -11.14 8.43 -8.02
N ASP A 22 -9.91 8.39 -7.58
CA ASP A 22 -9.06 9.55 -7.34
C ASP A 22 -8.81 10.32 -8.65
N ASP A 23 -8.89 11.65 -8.57
CA ASP A 23 -8.72 12.61 -9.67
C ASP A 23 -7.35 13.32 -9.63
N SER A 24 -6.45 12.91 -8.72
CA SER A 24 -5.12 13.53 -8.57
C SER A 24 -4.05 13.05 -9.56
N VAL A 25 -4.28 11.94 -10.27
CA VAL A 25 -3.37 11.43 -11.31
C VAL A 25 -3.96 11.78 -12.68
N ASN A 26 -3.18 12.47 -13.51
CA ASN A 26 -3.62 12.80 -14.86
C ASN A 26 -3.43 11.63 -15.83
N ASP A 27 -4.11 11.68 -16.97
CA ASP A 27 -4.06 10.62 -17.99
C ASP A 27 -2.67 10.41 -18.59
N ALA A 28 -1.83 11.46 -18.65
CA ALA A 28 -0.47 11.35 -19.17
C ALA A 28 0.43 10.53 -18.23
N ASP A 29 0.32 10.74 -16.92
CA ASP A 29 1.05 9.97 -15.91
C ASP A 29 0.57 8.51 -15.88
N LEU A 30 -0.73 8.27 -16.07
CA LEU A 30 -1.29 6.92 -16.22
C LEU A 30 -0.82 6.23 -17.51
N ALA A 31 -0.64 6.98 -18.60
CA ALA A 31 -0.10 6.45 -19.85
C ALA A 31 1.36 6.00 -19.70
N LEU A 32 2.19 6.76 -18.97
CA LEU A 32 3.56 6.33 -18.64
C LEU A 32 3.55 5.03 -17.81
N LEU A 33 2.67 4.95 -16.81
CA LEU A 33 2.53 3.74 -15.99
C LEU A 33 2.04 2.54 -16.82
N THR A 34 1.17 2.77 -17.81
CA THR A 34 0.72 1.75 -18.77
C THR A 34 1.88 1.23 -19.62
N ASN A 35 2.69 2.13 -20.18
CA ASN A 35 3.86 1.78 -20.98
C ASN A 35 4.88 0.94 -20.17
N VAL A 36 5.14 1.32 -18.92
CA VAL A 36 5.97 0.52 -18.02
C VAL A 36 5.36 -0.87 -17.80
N PHE A 37 4.05 -0.96 -17.56
CA PHE A 37 3.39 -2.24 -17.33
C PHE A 37 3.52 -3.19 -18.53
N GLU A 38 3.25 -2.71 -19.74
CA GLU A 38 3.36 -3.50 -20.98
C GLU A 38 4.79 -4.04 -21.19
N ARG A 39 5.81 -3.19 -20.99
CA ARG A 39 7.23 -3.61 -21.06
C ARG A 39 7.60 -4.63 -19.99
N LEU A 40 6.96 -4.56 -18.81
CA LEU A 40 7.16 -5.54 -17.75
C LEU A 40 6.48 -6.86 -18.09
N GLU A 41 5.31 -6.87 -18.72
CA GLU A 41 4.69 -8.08 -19.25
C GLU A 41 5.64 -8.77 -20.26
N GLU A 42 6.19 -8.02 -21.21
CA GLU A 42 7.18 -8.54 -22.16
C GLU A 42 8.45 -9.08 -21.49
N LEU A 43 8.96 -8.38 -20.47
CA LEU A 43 10.11 -8.84 -19.68
C LEU A 43 9.81 -10.19 -19.01
N LEU A 44 8.63 -10.32 -18.41
CA LEU A 44 8.25 -11.52 -17.65
C LEU A 44 7.86 -12.70 -18.55
N GLU A 45 7.70 -12.52 -19.86
CA GLU A 45 7.58 -13.65 -20.79
C GLU A 45 8.91 -14.35 -21.04
N GLN A 46 10.05 -13.68 -20.80
CA GLN A 46 11.38 -14.27 -20.98
C GLN A 46 11.61 -15.41 -19.96
N PRO A 47 12.20 -16.55 -20.39
CA PRO A 47 12.40 -17.71 -19.51
C PRO A 47 13.12 -17.39 -18.19
N GLU A 48 14.03 -16.42 -18.21
CA GLU A 48 14.83 -15.99 -17.06
C GLU A 48 14.02 -15.22 -16.01
N TYR A 49 12.85 -14.67 -16.37
CA TYR A 49 12.01 -13.88 -15.47
C TYR A 49 10.60 -14.48 -15.27
N ARG A 50 10.19 -15.46 -16.08
CA ARG A 50 8.83 -16.04 -16.07
C ARG A 50 8.33 -16.51 -14.71
N ASN A 51 9.21 -16.96 -13.83
CA ASN A 51 8.83 -17.38 -12.48
C ASN A 51 8.26 -16.23 -11.63
N PHE A 52 8.66 -14.98 -11.87
CA PHE A 52 8.18 -13.83 -11.11
C PHE A 52 6.69 -13.51 -11.34
N THR A 53 6.09 -14.02 -12.42
CA THR A 53 4.64 -13.91 -12.67
C THR A 53 3.81 -14.78 -11.72
N TRP A 54 4.39 -15.86 -11.18
CA TRP A 54 3.65 -16.92 -10.48
C TRP A 54 3.93 -17.00 -8.98
N ILE A 55 4.84 -16.17 -8.46
CA ILE A 55 5.16 -16.13 -7.03
C ILE A 55 4.54 -14.90 -6.37
N GLY A 56 4.19 -15.02 -5.09
CA GLY A 56 3.71 -13.89 -4.29
C GLY A 56 2.57 -13.13 -4.96
N SER A 57 2.73 -11.83 -5.14
CA SER A 57 1.76 -10.97 -5.83
C SER A 57 1.76 -11.12 -7.36
N GLY A 58 2.80 -11.72 -7.95
CA GLY A 58 2.99 -11.73 -9.40
C GLY A 58 3.20 -10.33 -9.96
N LEU A 59 2.76 -10.11 -11.20
CA LEU A 59 2.64 -8.78 -11.81
C LEU A 59 1.20 -8.28 -11.66
N GLN A 60 1.01 -7.14 -11.02
CA GLN A 60 -0.30 -6.54 -10.78
C GLN A 60 -0.33 -5.09 -11.19
N ARG A 61 -1.38 -4.72 -11.93
CA ARG A 61 -1.70 -3.33 -12.24
C ARG A 61 -2.74 -2.81 -11.26
N HIS A 62 -2.38 -1.75 -10.56
CA HIS A 62 -3.29 -0.99 -9.69
C HIS A 62 -3.46 0.41 -10.27
N TYR A 63 -4.48 1.14 -9.82
CA TYR A 63 -4.62 2.54 -10.22
C TYR A 63 -3.54 3.38 -9.55
N GLY A 64 -2.70 4.01 -10.36
CA GLY A 64 -1.56 4.83 -9.92
C GLY A 64 -0.33 4.05 -9.43
N HIS A 65 -0.28 2.71 -9.53
CA HIS A 65 0.94 1.95 -9.30
C HIS A 65 0.97 0.54 -9.90
N ILE A 66 2.17 -0.02 -10.06
CA ILE A 66 2.43 -1.40 -10.45
C ILE A 66 3.07 -2.11 -9.26
N THR A 67 2.72 -3.38 -9.06
CA THR A 67 3.43 -4.28 -8.14
C THR A 67 4.01 -5.45 -8.93
N ILE A 68 5.27 -5.80 -8.66
CA ILE A 68 5.95 -6.98 -9.18
C ILE A 68 6.52 -7.78 -8.02
N ALA A 69 6.24 -9.07 -7.96
CA ALA A 69 6.92 -9.95 -7.03
C ALA A 69 8.40 -10.13 -7.41
N ARG A 70 9.28 -10.10 -6.41
CA ARG A 70 10.73 -10.36 -6.55
C ARG A 70 11.23 -11.48 -5.65
N GLN A 71 10.40 -11.92 -4.72
CA GLN A 71 10.67 -12.99 -3.76
C GLN A 71 9.34 -13.49 -3.16
N ASP A 72 9.32 -14.73 -2.69
CA ASP A 72 8.21 -15.30 -1.91
C ASP A 72 8.56 -15.47 -0.43
N VAL A 73 7.56 -15.78 0.39
CA VAL A 73 7.70 -15.95 1.84
C VAL A 73 8.64 -17.10 2.25
N ASN A 74 8.88 -18.06 1.35
CA ASN A 74 9.80 -19.19 1.59
C ASN A 74 11.23 -18.89 1.09
N TYR A 75 11.48 -17.67 0.59
CA TYR A 75 12.74 -17.25 -0.02
C TYR A 75 13.21 -18.16 -1.16
N SER A 76 12.29 -18.68 -1.99
CA SER A 76 12.65 -19.66 -3.02
C SER A 76 13.45 -19.08 -4.19
N VAL A 77 13.42 -17.76 -4.40
CA VAL A 77 14.16 -17.10 -5.49
C VAL A 77 15.62 -16.84 -5.06
N PRO A 78 16.62 -17.30 -5.82
CA PRO A 78 18.02 -16.96 -5.58
C PRO A 78 18.26 -15.44 -5.63
N LYS A 79 19.02 -14.90 -4.67
CA LYS A 79 19.27 -13.43 -4.54
C LYS A 79 19.73 -12.79 -5.85
N HIS A 80 20.64 -13.42 -6.59
CA HIS A 80 21.14 -12.90 -7.86
C HIS A 80 20.03 -12.71 -8.92
N ARG A 81 19.04 -13.60 -8.97
CA ARG A 81 17.90 -13.46 -9.89
C ARG A 81 16.99 -12.29 -9.52
N SER A 82 16.74 -12.12 -8.22
CA SER A 82 15.99 -10.97 -7.69
C SER A 82 16.70 -9.65 -8.00
N SER A 83 18.03 -9.60 -7.88
CA SER A 83 18.84 -8.44 -8.28
C SER A 83 18.81 -8.16 -9.78
N LEU A 84 18.85 -9.19 -10.63
CA LEU A 84 18.73 -9.03 -12.08
C LEU A 84 17.36 -8.46 -12.48
N LEU A 85 16.29 -8.96 -11.87
CA LEU A 85 14.95 -8.41 -12.07
C LEU A 85 14.90 -6.93 -11.67
N TYR A 86 15.42 -6.56 -10.49
CA TYR A 86 15.46 -5.17 -10.05
C TYR A 86 16.20 -4.26 -11.04
N GLN A 87 17.34 -4.70 -11.57
CA GLN A 87 18.10 -3.95 -12.57
C GLN A 87 17.31 -3.78 -13.88
N ALA A 88 16.65 -4.83 -14.36
CA ALA A 88 15.81 -4.78 -15.55
C ALA A 88 14.61 -3.84 -15.38
N VAL A 89 13.92 -3.91 -14.23
CA VAL A 89 12.81 -3.01 -13.89
C VAL A 89 13.29 -1.57 -13.80
N CYS A 90 14.42 -1.31 -13.14
CA CYS A 90 15.00 0.02 -13.03
C CYS A 90 15.33 0.61 -14.41
N LYS A 91 15.90 -0.19 -15.31
CA LYS A 91 16.16 0.21 -16.69
C LYS A 91 14.88 0.59 -17.43
N ILE A 92 13.83 -0.25 -17.35
CA ILE A 92 12.53 0.02 -17.99
C ILE A 92 11.93 1.34 -17.47
N VAL A 93 11.90 1.53 -16.15
CA VAL A 93 11.36 2.76 -15.54
C VAL A 93 12.15 3.98 -16.00
N ASN A 94 13.48 3.90 -16.03
CA ASN A 94 14.33 5.00 -16.47
C ASN A 94 14.22 5.30 -17.98
N GLU A 95 13.91 4.31 -18.81
CA GLU A 95 13.65 4.55 -20.24
C GLU A 95 12.31 5.26 -20.47
N VAL A 96 11.30 4.98 -19.63
CA VAL A 96 9.96 5.59 -19.75
C VAL A 96 9.89 6.96 -19.06
N ASP A 97 10.54 7.13 -17.91
CA ASP A 97 10.69 8.42 -17.21
C ASP A 97 12.17 8.70 -16.86
N PRO A 98 12.98 9.17 -17.84
CA PRO A 98 14.40 9.44 -17.64
C PRO A 98 14.69 10.53 -16.61
N THR A 99 13.72 11.41 -16.36
CA THR A 99 13.85 12.50 -15.39
C THR A 99 13.46 12.08 -13.98
N SER A 100 12.87 10.90 -13.81
CA SER A 100 12.23 10.46 -12.57
C SER A 100 11.25 11.53 -12.04
N ALA A 101 10.57 12.26 -12.92
CA ALA A 101 9.67 13.35 -12.52
C ALA A 101 8.30 12.83 -12.12
N THR A 102 7.83 11.76 -12.77
CA THR A 102 6.49 11.20 -12.63
C THR A 102 6.50 9.87 -11.88
N LEU A 103 7.50 9.02 -12.08
CA LEU A 103 7.51 7.66 -11.54
C LEU A 103 8.47 7.54 -10.35
N ALA A 104 8.11 6.67 -9.40
CA ALA A 104 8.95 6.31 -8.26
C ALA A 104 8.97 4.79 -8.09
N LEU A 105 10.14 4.18 -8.30
CA LEU A 105 10.39 2.78 -7.96
C LEU A 105 10.73 2.67 -6.45
N ARG A 106 10.06 1.74 -5.77
CA ARG A 106 10.31 1.37 -4.38
C ARG A 106 10.61 -0.12 -4.30
N GLU A 107 11.66 -0.44 -3.58
CA GLU A 107 12.06 -1.81 -3.29
C GLU A 107 11.46 -2.21 -1.93
N GLY A 108 10.66 -3.26 -1.94
CA GLY A 108 10.25 -3.99 -0.75
C GLY A 108 11.00 -5.30 -0.63
N GLU A 109 10.71 -6.05 0.44
CA GLU A 109 11.31 -7.36 0.69
C GLU A 109 10.85 -8.41 -0.34
N PHE A 110 9.54 -8.50 -0.57
CA PHE A 110 8.92 -9.49 -1.45
C PHE A 110 8.52 -8.93 -2.80
N ASP A 111 8.38 -7.61 -2.91
CA ASP A 111 7.89 -6.95 -4.11
C ASP A 111 8.68 -5.68 -4.47
N LEU A 112 8.52 -5.28 -5.72
CA LEU A 112 8.89 -3.99 -6.28
C LEU A 112 7.60 -3.24 -6.58
N LYS A 113 7.56 -1.94 -6.25
CA LYS A 113 6.40 -1.09 -6.55
C LYS A 113 6.80 0.14 -7.32
N ILE A 114 6.08 0.43 -8.40
CA ILE A 114 6.31 1.60 -9.24
C ILE A 114 5.08 2.50 -9.10
N PHE A 115 5.25 3.67 -8.52
CA PHE A 115 4.14 4.60 -8.22
C PHE A 115 4.16 5.80 -9.16
N THR A 116 2.97 6.31 -9.54
CA THR A 116 2.85 7.70 -10.00
C THR A 116 3.00 8.65 -8.82
N LYS A 117 3.88 9.62 -8.96
CA LYS A 117 3.98 10.78 -8.08
C LYS A 117 2.79 11.70 -8.34
N VAL A 118 2.19 12.20 -7.27
CA VAL A 118 1.05 13.12 -7.34
C VAL A 118 1.44 14.48 -6.77
N ALA A 119 0.96 15.54 -7.40
CA ALA A 119 1.01 16.89 -6.83
C ALA A 119 -0.06 16.99 -5.72
N LEU A 120 0.30 16.59 -4.49
CA LEU A 120 -0.60 16.76 -3.35
C LEU A 120 -0.48 18.17 -2.79
N SER A 121 -1.59 18.91 -2.77
CA SER A 121 -1.67 20.19 -2.05
C SER A 121 -1.56 19.94 -0.55
N GLU A 122 -0.54 20.51 0.10
CA GLU A 122 -0.46 20.48 1.56
C GLU A 122 -1.45 21.46 2.19
N VAL A 123 -2.16 21.00 3.21
CA VAL A 123 -2.66 21.87 4.26
C VAL A 123 -1.53 21.87 5.32
N ASN A 124 -0.77 22.98 5.38
CA ASN A 124 0.25 23.29 6.39
C ASN A 124 1.70 22.83 6.12
N SER A 125 2.37 23.41 5.14
CA SER A 125 3.80 23.71 5.28
C SER A 125 4.22 24.85 4.35
N ALA A 126 4.71 25.95 4.92
CA ALA A 126 5.08 27.18 4.23
C ALA A 126 6.37 27.06 3.37
N THR A 127 6.79 25.83 3.06
CA THR A 127 7.99 25.55 2.27
C THR A 127 7.81 24.32 1.39
N ALA A 128 6.69 24.25 0.65
CA ALA A 128 6.42 23.15 -0.26
C ALA A 128 7.25 23.28 -1.56
N LYS A 129 8.44 22.66 -1.60
CA LYS A 129 8.96 22.16 -2.87
C LYS A 129 7.93 21.14 -3.38
N ILE A 130 7.37 21.36 -4.57
CA ILE A 130 6.51 20.41 -5.29
C ILE A 130 7.40 19.23 -5.70
N SER A 131 7.75 18.37 -4.75
CA SER A 131 8.33 17.06 -5.01
C SER A 131 7.16 16.09 -4.89
N GLY A 132 6.72 15.53 -6.02
CA GLY A 132 5.50 14.74 -6.08
C GLY A 132 5.49 13.62 -5.04
N ARG A 133 4.42 13.56 -4.26
CA ARG A 133 4.24 12.59 -3.17
C ARG A 133 3.65 11.30 -3.69
N ILE A 134 3.79 10.21 -2.93
CA ILE A 134 3.13 8.93 -3.23
C ILE A 134 1.81 8.89 -2.46
N PHE A 135 0.72 8.49 -3.13
CA PHE A 135 -0.58 8.33 -2.49
C PHE A 135 -0.56 7.10 -1.56
N ASN A 136 -1.11 7.26 -0.35
CA ASN A 136 -1.15 6.22 0.67
C ASN A 136 -2.60 5.97 1.14
N LYS A 137 -2.78 4.97 2.01
CA LYS A 137 -4.11 4.58 2.48
C LYS A 137 -4.84 5.70 3.26
N GLY A 138 -4.11 6.60 3.92
CA GLY A 138 -4.68 7.78 4.59
C GLY A 138 -5.31 8.77 3.61
N HIS A 139 -4.67 9.02 2.46
CA HIS A 139 -5.29 9.80 1.39
C HIS A 139 -6.57 9.13 0.86
N GLY A 140 -6.62 7.80 0.82
CA GLY A 140 -7.83 7.03 0.50
C GLY A 140 -8.98 7.30 1.46
N ILE A 141 -8.71 7.33 2.78
CA ILE A 141 -9.70 7.70 3.82
C ILE A 141 -10.20 9.14 3.61
N ARG A 142 -9.29 10.08 3.32
CA ARG A 142 -9.65 11.47 3.04
C ARG A 142 -10.54 11.59 1.80
N LEU A 143 -10.23 10.83 0.74
CA LEU A 143 -10.99 10.81 -0.50
C LEU A 143 -12.43 10.32 -0.27
N ILE A 144 -12.62 9.15 0.35
CA ILE A 144 -13.97 8.64 0.61
C ILE A 144 -14.75 9.53 1.57
N LYS A 145 -14.11 10.08 2.61
CA LYS A 145 -14.74 11.05 3.52
C LYS A 145 -15.34 12.22 2.75
N SER A 146 -14.57 12.78 1.82
CA SER A 146 -14.99 13.91 0.98
C SER A 146 -16.10 13.52 0.00
N LYS A 147 -15.90 12.46 -0.80
CA LYS A 147 -16.85 12.05 -1.85
C LYS A 147 -18.19 11.54 -1.29
N MET A 148 -18.18 10.97 -0.08
CA MET A 148 -19.37 10.41 0.58
C MET A 148 -19.96 11.30 1.69
N GLY A 149 -19.32 12.43 2.02
CA GLY A 149 -19.77 13.30 3.11
C GLY A 149 -19.75 12.63 4.50
N LEU A 150 -18.80 11.73 4.75
CA LEU A 150 -18.72 10.99 6.01
C LEU A 150 -18.33 11.91 7.18
N LYS A 151 -19.11 11.85 8.26
CA LYS A 151 -18.85 12.60 9.50
C LYS A 151 -17.96 11.78 10.44
N LEU A 152 -16.68 11.64 10.08
CA LEU A 152 -15.71 10.88 10.88
C LEU A 152 -15.48 11.48 12.30
N ASN A 153 -15.85 12.75 12.52
CA ASN A 153 -15.83 13.38 13.84
C ASN A 153 -17.04 13.02 14.73
N CYS A 154 -18.01 12.26 14.22
CA CYS A 154 -19.22 11.87 14.93
C CYS A 154 -19.27 10.36 15.11
N GLY A 155 -19.00 9.88 16.33
CA GLY A 155 -19.07 8.47 16.69
C GLY A 155 -17.71 7.85 16.96
N LYS A 156 -17.67 6.51 17.00
CA LYS A 156 -16.47 5.72 17.24
C LYS A 156 -15.96 5.14 15.93
N ILE A 157 -14.65 5.22 15.71
CA ILE A 157 -13.98 4.65 14.54
C ILE A 157 -13.15 3.46 15.00
N LEU A 158 -13.23 2.36 14.26
CA LEU A 158 -12.30 1.23 14.41
C LEU A 158 -11.42 1.15 13.15
N VAL A 159 -10.11 1.22 13.33
CA VAL A 159 -9.11 1.04 12.26
C VAL A 159 -8.38 -0.28 12.50
N CYS A 160 -8.40 -1.18 11.51
CA CYS A 160 -7.64 -2.42 11.57
C CYS A 160 -6.46 -2.37 10.58
N GLY A 161 -5.31 -2.91 10.97
CA GLY A 161 -4.12 -2.96 10.11
C GLY A 161 -3.18 -4.11 10.46
N ASP A 162 -2.27 -4.43 9.57
CA ASP A 162 -1.28 -5.51 9.74
C ASP A 162 0.16 -5.04 9.44
N SER A 163 0.29 -3.96 8.67
CA SER A 163 1.55 -3.48 8.13
C SER A 163 1.74 -1.98 8.32
N GLU A 164 2.97 -1.48 8.20
CA GLU A 164 3.24 -0.03 8.24
C GLU A 164 2.44 0.78 7.19
N THR A 165 1.98 0.13 6.12
CA THR A 165 1.17 0.79 5.08
C THR A 165 -0.21 1.22 5.57
N ASP A 166 -0.67 0.69 6.71
CA ASP A 166 -1.95 1.00 7.33
C ASP A 166 -1.88 2.18 8.31
N LEU A 167 -0.68 2.57 8.75
CA LEU A 167 -0.48 3.67 9.70
C LEU A 167 -1.11 4.99 9.21
N PRO A 168 -0.99 5.37 7.92
CA PRO A 168 -1.63 6.58 7.41
C PRO A 168 -3.17 6.56 7.53
N MET A 169 -3.82 5.39 7.53
CA MET A 169 -5.28 5.32 7.78
C MET A 169 -5.61 5.70 9.22
N LEU A 170 -4.81 5.20 10.16
CA LEU A 170 -4.96 5.51 11.58
C LEU A 170 -4.72 7.00 11.83
N GLU A 171 -3.64 7.55 11.28
CA GLU A 171 -3.30 8.97 11.38
C GLU A 171 -4.43 9.88 10.86
N GLU A 172 -4.98 9.60 9.67
CA GLU A 172 -6.06 10.40 9.10
C GLU A 172 -7.34 10.34 9.97
N CYS A 173 -7.65 9.17 10.53
CA CYS A 173 -8.77 9.01 11.45
C CYS A 173 -8.56 9.78 12.76
N LEU A 174 -7.35 9.76 13.31
CA LEU A 174 -6.97 10.50 14.53
C LEU A 174 -7.04 12.01 14.32
N ILE A 175 -6.62 12.51 13.15
CA ILE A 175 -6.80 13.94 12.79
C ILE A 175 -8.28 14.32 12.78
N CYS A 176 -9.15 13.42 12.29
CA CYS A 176 -10.59 13.69 12.21
C CYS A 176 -11.32 13.56 13.55
N SER A 177 -10.88 12.65 14.42
CA SER A 177 -11.55 12.34 15.70
C SER A 177 -10.56 11.85 16.77
N PRO A 178 -9.76 12.75 17.37
CA PRO A 178 -8.65 12.37 18.25
C PRO A 178 -9.02 11.48 19.46
N ALA A 179 -10.26 11.60 19.96
CA ALA A 179 -10.69 10.93 21.19
C ALA A 179 -11.51 9.64 20.97
N ASN A 180 -11.96 9.36 19.74
CA ASN A 180 -12.91 8.27 19.47
C ASN A 180 -12.42 7.25 18.43
N VAL A 181 -11.09 7.13 18.26
CA VAL A 181 -10.49 6.14 17.37
C VAL A 181 -9.96 4.97 18.21
N TYR A 182 -10.38 3.77 17.82
CA TYR A 182 -9.91 2.49 18.32
C TYR A 182 -9.16 1.79 17.20
N THR A 183 -8.20 0.94 17.56
CA THR A 183 -7.43 0.24 16.54
C THR A 183 -7.06 -1.18 16.95
N ILE A 184 -7.06 -2.09 15.98
CA ILE A 184 -6.65 -3.49 16.14
C ILE A 184 -5.54 -3.76 15.13
N TRP A 185 -4.42 -4.30 15.61
CA TRP A 185 -3.27 -4.60 14.76
C TRP A 185 -2.91 -6.07 14.84
N VAL A 186 -2.73 -6.69 13.68
CA VAL A 186 -2.33 -8.09 13.55
C VAL A 186 -0.89 -8.13 13.07
N THR A 187 0.06 -8.19 14.00
CA THR A 187 1.49 -8.16 13.66
C THR A 187 2.37 -8.77 14.75
N THR A 188 3.48 -9.38 14.33
CA THR A 188 4.59 -9.81 15.21
C THR A 188 5.73 -8.80 15.23
N ASN A 189 5.65 -7.72 14.44
CA ASN A 189 6.71 -6.71 14.33
C ASN A 189 6.63 -5.72 15.51
N SER A 190 7.60 -5.79 16.41
CA SER A 190 7.70 -4.92 17.59
C SER A 190 7.86 -3.44 17.25
N GLN A 191 8.55 -3.09 16.15
CA GLN A 191 8.69 -1.70 15.72
C GLN A 191 7.35 -1.13 15.23
N LEU A 192 6.54 -1.95 14.53
CA LEU A 192 5.19 -1.53 14.13
C LEU A 192 4.30 -1.35 15.37
N GLN A 193 4.37 -2.26 16.34
CA GLN A 193 3.64 -2.11 17.61
C GLN A 193 4.00 -0.79 18.30
N GLU A 194 5.29 -0.46 18.42
CA GLU A 194 5.74 0.80 19.01
C GLU A 194 5.22 2.03 18.24
N LYS A 195 5.28 2.02 16.90
CA LYS A 195 4.75 3.11 16.06
C LYS A 195 3.25 3.32 16.28
N VAL A 196 2.46 2.24 16.33
CA VAL A 196 1.01 2.29 16.58
C VAL A 196 0.74 2.87 17.96
N LEU A 197 1.49 2.41 18.98
CA LEU A 197 1.36 2.92 20.33
C LEU A 197 1.64 4.41 20.35
N LEU A 198 2.80 4.86 19.89
CA LEU A 198 3.17 6.28 19.86
C LEU A 198 2.15 7.14 19.10
N GLY A 199 1.64 6.67 17.97
CA GLY A 199 0.58 7.36 17.21
C GLY A 199 -0.76 7.44 17.96
N ALA A 200 -1.11 6.41 18.74
CA ALA A 200 -2.35 6.34 19.51
C ALA A 200 -2.23 6.92 20.95
N MET A 201 -1.02 7.19 21.43
CA MET A 201 -0.68 7.50 22.83
C MET A 201 -1.18 8.85 23.36
N ALA A 202 -1.97 9.61 22.60
CA ALA A 202 -2.65 10.77 23.18
C ALA A 202 -3.80 10.37 24.14
N ASN A 203 -4.47 9.21 23.96
CA ASN A 203 -5.63 8.78 24.78
C ASN A 203 -5.97 7.26 24.76
N ALA A 204 -5.11 6.37 24.24
CA ALA A 204 -5.48 4.98 24.01
C ALA A 204 -5.35 4.06 25.25
N THR A 205 -6.34 3.18 25.46
CA THR A 205 -6.18 1.98 26.30
C THR A 205 -5.68 0.84 25.41
N VAL A 206 -4.50 0.32 25.72
CA VAL A 206 -3.86 -0.74 24.93
C VAL A 206 -4.15 -2.08 25.60
N ARG A 207 -4.60 -3.06 24.83
CA ARG A 207 -4.66 -4.46 25.24
C ARG A 207 -3.98 -5.32 24.19
N GLU A 208 -2.87 -5.94 24.58
CA GLU A 208 -2.24 -6.97 23.77
C GLU A 208 -3.02 -8.29 23.95
N ILE A 209 -3.36 -8.93 22.84
CA ILE A 209 -4.00 -10.24 22.83
C ILE A 209 -3.06 -11.20 22.11
N THR A 210 -2.39 -12.06 22.87
CA THR A 210 -1.56 -13.12 22.30
C THR A 210 -2.44 -14.32 21.96
N ILE A 211 -2.64 -14.59 20.68
CA ILE A 211 -3.27 -15.83 20.21
C ILE A 211 -2.15 -16.84 20.00
N ARG A 212 -2.06 -17.84 20.88
CA ARG A 212 -1.15 -18.99 20.66
C ARG A 212 -1.79 -19.94 19.65
N PRO A 213 -1.02 -20.57 18.74
CA PRO A 213 -1.54 -21.72 18.02
C PRO A 213 -1.97 -22.77 19.05
N GLN A 214 -3.17 -23.32 18.84
CA GLN A 214 -3.64 -24.46 19.61
C GLN A 214 -2.67 -25.60 19.31
N GLY A 215 -1.83 -25.94 20.29
CA GLY A 215 -0.89 -27.04 20.15
C GLY A 215 -1.68 -28.34 19.95
N ASP A 216 -1.13 -29.19 19.10
CA ASP A 216 -1.56 -30.57 18.89
C ASP A 216 -1.65 -31.27 20.26
N ASP A 217 -2.87 -31.43 20.77
CA ASP A 217 -3.21 -32.45 21.74
C ASP A 217 -3.34 -33.77 20.96
N ASP A 218 -2.23 -34.30 20.44
CA ASP A 218 -2.16 -35.66 19.89
C ASP A 218 -1.22 -36.49 20.79
N ASP A 219 -1.86 -37.28 21.64
CA ASP A 219 -1.52 -38.65 22.03
C ASP A 219 -0.04 -39.01 22.22
N ASP A 220 0.43 -38.92 23.47
CA ASP A 220 1.50 -39.79 24.00
C ASP A 220 0.93 -40.61 25.19
N GLU A 221 0.12 -41.63 24.87
CA GLU A 221 -0.06 -42.82 25.71
C GLU A 221 0.44 -44.05 24.94
N GLU A 222 1.69 -44.45 25.17
CA GLU A 222 2.17 -45.85 25.05
C GLU A 222 2.77 -46.30 26.39
#